data_AF-A0A968Y8A1-F1
#
_entry.id   AF-A0A968Y8A1-F1
#
_cell.length_a   1.000
_cell.length_b   1.000
_cell.length_c   1.000
_cell.angle_alpha   90.00
_cell.angle_beta   90.00
_cell.angle_gamma   90.00
#
_symmetry.space_group_name_H-M   'P 1'
#
loop_
_entity.id
_entity.type
_entity.pdbx_description
1 polymer ?
#
loop_
_entity_poly.entity_id
_entity_poly.type
_entity_poly.pdbx_seq_one_letter_code
_entity_poly.pdbx_strand_id
1 'polypeptide(L)' 'MDSQMMRDRITLLETKRGLLVQLLDQPNLGTLRIDVNQALEEMDDLIDEFKKTFPASA' A
#
# COMPACT_ATOMS: atom_id res chain seq x y z
N MET A 1 14.69 9.26 -12.89
CA MET A 1 14.27 9.21 -11.47
C MET A 1 15.12 8.17 -10.78
N ASP A 2 15.56 8.45 -9.55
CA ASP A 2 16.45 7.56 -8.80
C ASP A 2 15.69 6.30 -8.36
N SER A 3 16.16 5.12 -8.76
CA SER A 3 15.55 3.83 -8.39
C SER A 3 15.56 3.59 -6.88
N GLN A 4 16.52 4.16 -6.15
CA GLN A 4 16.55 4.10 -4.70
C GLN A 4 15.42 4.93 -4.09
N MET A 5 15.20 6.15 -4.60
CA MET A 5 14.08 6.99 -4.18
C MET A 5 12.72 6.31 -4.38
N MET A 6 12.56 5.53 -5.46
CA MET A 6 11.32 4.79 -5.70
C MET A 6 11.16 3.60 -4.74
N ARG A 7 12.25 2.90 -4.41
CA ARG A 7 12.25 1.87 -3.35
C ARG A 7 11.90 2.46 -1.99
N ASP A 8 12.44 3.61 -1.62
CA ASP A 8 12.12 4.24 -0.34
C ASP A 8 10.63 4.64 -0.27
N ARG A 9 10.07 5.10 -1.40
CA ARG A 9 8.63 5.39 -1.50
C ARG A 9 7.76 4.14 -1.39
N ILE A 10 8.19 2.99 -1.93
CA ILE A 10 7.42 1.75 -1.79
C ILE A 10 7.40 1.26 -0.34
N THR A 11 8.52 1.35 0.37
CA THR A 11 8.59 1.02 1.81
C THR A 11 7.64 1.90 2.63
N LEU A 12 7.53 3.19 2.29
CA LEU A 12 6.57 4.09 2.93
C LEU A 12 5.12 3.71 2.61
N LEU A 13 4.82 3.28 1.38
CA LEU A 13 3.51 2.81 0.99
C LEU A 13 3.13 1.52 1.75
N GLU A 14 4.02 0.55 1.85
CA GLU A 14 3.80 -0.68 2.64
C GLU A 14 3.52 -0.37 4.12
N THR A 15 4.23 0.60 4.69
CA THR A 15 3.98 1.07 6.07
C THR A 15 2.58 1.66 6.21
N LYS A 16 2.17 2.55 5.28
CA LYS A 16 0.82 3.16 5.30
C LYS A 16 -0.28 2.13 5.08
N ARG A 17 -0.04 1.13 4.24
CA ARG A 17 -0.95 0.00 4.02
C ARG A 17 -1.20 -0.73 5.33
N GLY A 18 -0.15 -1.00 6.10
CA GLY A 18 -0.25 -1.62 7.42
C GLY A 18 -1.15 -0.82 8.38
N LEU A 19 -1.08 0.51 8.35
CA LEU A 19 -1.97 1.37 9.16
C LEU A 19 -3.44 1.27 8.73
N LEU A 20 -3.72 1.18 7.42
CA LEU A 20 -5.08 1.00 6.92
C LEU A 20 -5.66 -0.37 7.28
N VAL A 21 -4.83 -1.42 7.29
CA VAL A 21 -5.23 -2.75 7.80
C VAL A 21 -5.63 -2.66 9.28
N GLN A 22 -4.80 -2.02 10.11
CA GLN A 22 -5.13 -1.81 11.53
C GLN A 22 -6.40 -0.96 11.72
N LEU A 23 -6.64 0.00 10.82
CA LEU A 23 -7.85 0.81 10.85
C LEU A 23 -9.10 -0.04 10.55
N LEU A 24 -9.03 -1.03 9.67
CA LEU A 24 -10.17 -1.92 9.36
C LEU A 24 -10.63 -2.75 10.57
N ASP A 25 -9.72 -3.05 11.50
CA ASP A 25 -10.04 -3.78 12.74
C ASP A 25 -10.95 -2.97 13.68
N GLN A 26 -11.07 -1.64 13.47
CA GLN A 26 -11.96 -0.84 14.29
C GLN A 26 -13.44 -1.10 13.93
N PRO A 27 -14.30 -1.39 14.92
CA PRO A 27 -15.69 -1.80 14.67
C PRO A 27 -16.59 -0.65 14.19
N ASN A 28 -16.20 0.60 14.42
CA ASN A 28 -17.01 1.80 14.24
C ASN A 28 -16.64 2.65 13.02
N LEU A 29 -16.04 2.07 11.97
CA LEU A 29 -15.67 2.81 10.76
C LEU A 29 -16.88 3.31 9.94
N GLY A 30 -18.02 2.65 10.03
CA GLY A 30 -19.19 3.00 9.22
C GLY A 30 -18.86 2.99 7.72
N THR A 31 -19.20 4.07 7.03
CA THR A 31 -18.97 4.22 5.57
C THR A 31 -17.50 4.32 5.20
N LEU A 32 -16.64 4.80 6.10
CA LEU A 32 -15.19 4.92 5.87
C LEU A 32 -14.54 3.56 5.58
N ARG A 33 -15.17 2.46 6.02
CA ARG A 33 -14.72 1.10 5.70
C ARG A 33 -14.66 0.85 4.19
N ILE A 34 -15.56 1.43 3.40
CA ILE A 34 -15.57 1.27 1.94
C ILE A 34 -14.33 1.96 1.37
N ASP A 35 -14.11 3.22 1.74
CA ASP A 35 -12.96 4.00 1.27
C ASP A 35 -11.62 3.37 1.69
N VAL A 36 -11.53 2.82 2.90
CA VAL A 36 -10.33 2.14 3.39
C VAL A 36 -10.05 0.84 2.62
N ASN A 37 -11.07 0.05 2.31
CA ASN A 37 -10.90 -1.14 1.48
C ASN A 37 -10.47 -0.77 0.06
N GLN A 38 -11.08 0.26 -0.54
CA GLN A 38 -10.68 0.73 -1.87
C GLN A 38 -9.23 1.23 -1.87
N ALA A 39 -8.83 2.02 -0.87
CA ALA A 39 -7.45 2.49 -0.75
C ALA A 39 -6.46 1.34 -0.58
N LEU A 40 -6.81 0.28 0.17
CA LEU A 40 -5.97 -0.90 0.31
C LEU A 40 -5.80 -1.65 -1.01
N GLU A 41 -6.87 -1.81 -1.80
CA GLU A 41 -6.82 -2.43 -3.13
C GLU A 41 -5.91 -1.64 -4.08
N GLU A 42 -6.09 -0.31 -4.16
CA GLU A 42 -5.25 0.55 -4.99
C GLU A 42 -3.77 0.52 -4.56
N MET A 43 -3.50 0.43 -3.26
CA MET A 43 -2.14 0.32 -2.73
C MET A 43 -1.51 -1.04 -3.04
N ASP A 44 -2.28 -2.12 -2.96
CA ASP A 44 -1.84 -3.47 -3.32
C ASP A 44 -1.48 -3.56 -4.80
N ASP A 45 -2.34 -3.04 -5.67
CA ASP A 45 -2.08 -2.98 -7.12
C ASP A 45 -0.81 -2.18 -7.44
N LEU A 46 -0.62 -1.02 -6.78
CA LEU A 46 0.57 -0.20 -6.96
C LEU A 46 1.85 -0.89 -6.49
N ILE A 47 1.80 -1.59 -5.35
CA ILE A 47 2.94 -2.36 -4.82
C ILE A 47 3.29 -3.52 -5.76
N ASP A 48 2.29 -4.21 -6.29
CA ASP A 48 2.48 -5.31 -7.21
C ASP A 48 3.04 -4.86 -8.56
N GLU A 49 2.56 -3.73 -9.10
CA GLU A 49 3.13 -3.12 -10.30
C GLU A 49 4.59 -2.70 -10.07
N PHE A 50 4.89 -2.12 -8.91
CA PHE A 50 6.26 -1.77 -8.55
C PHE A 50 7.17 -3.00 -8.52
N LYS A 51 6.75 -4.10 -7.87
CA LYS A 51 7.52 -5.34 -7.79
C LYS A 51 7.78 -5.96 -9.17
N LYS A 52 6.82 -5.88 -10.09
CA LYS A 52 6.97 -6.32 -11.49
C LYS A 52 7.95 -5.43 -12.26
N THR A 53 7.93 -4.13 -12.01
CA THR A 53 8.78 -3.14 -12.70
C THR A 53 10.22 -3.15 -12.18
N PHE A 54 10.40 -3.37 -10.88
CA PHE A 54 11.68 -3.41 -10.17
C PHE A 54 11.84 -4.75 -9.44
N PRO A 55 12.02 -5.86 -10.17
CA PRO A 55 12.25 -7.14 -9.52
C PRO A 55 13.49 -7.03 -8.63
N ALA A 56 13.36 -7.43 -7.36
CA ALA A 56 14.53 -7.73 -6.54
C ALA A 56 15.28 -8.84 -7.30
N SER A 57 16.55 -8.58 -7.63
CA SER A 57 17.39 -9.40 -8.50
C SER A 57 17.11 -10.91 -8.34
N ALA A 58 16.89 -11.59 -9.48
CA ALA A 58 16.68 -13.04 -9.56
C ALA A 58 17.82 -13.86 -8.95
#